data_AF-A0A7X7JZS4-F1
#
_entry.id   AF-A0A7X7JZS4-F1
#
_cell.length_a   1.000
_cell.length_b   1.000
_cell.length_c   1.000
_cell.angle_alpha   90.00
_cell.angle_beta   90.00
_cell.angle_gamma   90.00
#
_symmetry.space_group_name_H-M   'P 1'
#
loop_
_entity.id
_entity.type
_entity.pdbx_description
1 polymer ?
#
loop_
_entity_poly.entity_id
_entity_poly.type
_entity_poly.pdbx_seq_one_letter_code
_entity_poly.pdbx_strand_id
1 'polypeptide(L)' 'MIPDEVREQVDALRQEIRQHDHRYYVLDAPIISDAEYDALLDELR' A
#
# COMPACT_ATOMS: atom_id res chain seq x y z
N MET A 1 -2.22 -24.78 -3.95
CA MET A 1 -2.83 -24.23 -2.72
C MET A 1 -1.89 -23.13 -2.28
N ILE A 2 -2.30 -21.86 -2.37
CA ILE A 2 -1.46 -20.77 -1.84
C ILE A 2 -1.46 -20.94 -0.32
N PRO A 3 -0.30 -20.99 0.35
CA PRO A 3 -0.25 -21.10 1.80
C PRO A 3 -1.04 -19.96 2.45
N ASP A 4 -1.80 -20.25 3.50
CA ASP A 4 -2.60 -19.23 4.19
C ASP A 4 -1.72 -18.08 4.72
N GLU A 5 -0.47 -18.37 5.11
CA GLU A 5 0.54 -17.35 5.48
C GLU A 5 0.83 -16.35 4.36
N VAL A 6 0.89 -16.80 3.10
CA VAL A 6 1.11 -15.92 1.95
C VAL A 6 -0.11 -15.05 1.71
N ARG A 7 -1.31 -15.59 1.93
CA ARG A 7 -2.56 -14.83 1.81
C ARG A 7 -2.66 -13.75 2.89
N GLU A 8 -2.31 -14.07 4.13
CA GLU A 8 -2.27 -13.11 5.25
C GLU A 8 -1.23 -12.00 5.02
N GLN A 9 -0.04 -12.34 4.52
CA GLN A 9 0.96 -11.34 4.17
C GLN A 9 0.47 -10.40 3.06
N VAL A 10 -0.15 -10.95 2.01
CA VAL A 10 -0.72 -10.15 0.92
C VAL A 10 -1.86 -9.26 1.39
N ASP A 11 -2.72 -9.75 2.30
CA ASP A 11 -3.82 -8.95 2.85
C ASP A 11 -3.31 -7.86 3.80
N ALA A 12 -2.25 -8.11 4.58
CA ALA A 12 -1.59 -7.10 5.40
C ALA A 12 -0.98 -5.98 4.54
N LEU A 13 -0.21 -6.35 3.52
CA LEU A 13 0.35 -5.41 2.53
C LEU A 13 -0.75 -4.58 1.87
N ARG A 14 -1.83 -5.21 1.42
CA ARG A 14 -2.98 -4.50 0.84
C ARG A 14 -3.64 -3.54 1.82
N GLN A 15 -3.70 -3.89 3.10
CA GLN A 15 -4.29 -3.02 4.11
C GLN A 15 -3.45 -1.77 4.33
N GLU A 16 -2.12 -1.93 4.35
CA GLU A 16 -1.15 -0.85 4.49
C GLU A 16 -1.23 0.11 3.30
N ILE A 17 -1.22 -0.42 2.07
CA ILE A 17 -1.37 0.38 0.84
C ILE A 17 -2.69 1.14 0.84
N ARG A 18 -3.81 0.51 1.17
CA ARG A 18 -5.11 1.21 1.27
C ARG A 18 -5.09 2.33 2.30
N GLN A 19 -4.33 2.19 3.38
CA GLN A 19 -4.20 3.23 4.39
C GLN A 19 -3.43 4.44 3.84
N HIS A 20 -2.39 4.19 3.06
CA HIS A 20 -1.64 5.22 2.34
C HIS A 20 -2.49 5.88 1.25
N ASP A 21 -3.19 5.10 0.43
CA ASP A 21 -4.13 5.59 -0.59
C ASP A 21 -5.22 6.45 0.03
N HIS A 22 -5.82 6.01 1.14
CA HIS A 22 -6.85 6.79 1.83
C HIS A 22 -6.27 8.12 2.35
N ARG A 23 -5.04 8.13 2.84
CA ARG A 23 -4.38 9.37 3.30
C ARG A 23 -4.08 10.32 2.14
N TYR A 24 -3.65 9.78 1.02
CA TYR A 24 -3.34 10.52 -0.20
C TYR A 24 -4.61 11.08 -0.86
N TYR A 25 -5.58 10.21 -1.16
CA TYR A 25 -6.78 10.57 -1.94
C TYR A 25 -7.95 11.14 -1.11
N VAL A 26 -8.08 10.78 0.17
CA VAL A 26 -9.25 11.20 0.99
C VAL A 26 -8.89 12.30 1.97
N LEU A 27 -7.76 12.15 2.67
CA LEU A 27 -7.36 13.11 3.70
C LEU A 27 -6.58 14.31 3.14
N ASP A 28 -6.16 14.26 1.86
CA ASP A 28 -5.27 15.25 1.23
C ASP A 28 -4.05 15.56 2.12
N ALA A 29 -3.61 14.52 2.84
CA ALA A 29 -2.54 14.57 3.83
C ALA A 29 -1.49 13.52 3.49
N PRO A 30 -0.80 13.67 2.33
CA PRO A 30 0.26 12.78 1.94
C PRO A 30 1.36 12.81 3.01
N ILE A 31 1.68 11.63 3.57
CA ILE A 31 2.78 11.48 4.54
C ILE A 31 4.12 11.34 3.80
N ILE A 32 4.05 10.92 2.54
CA ILE A 32 5.17 10.67 1.64
C ILE A 32 5.03 11.55 0.40
N SER A 33 6.17 11.95 -0.17
CA SER A 33 6.19 12.74 -1.41
C SER A 33 5.63 11.94 -2.59
N ASP A 34 5.14 12.61 -3.64
CA ASP A 34 4.69 11.96 -4.89
C ASP A 34 5.75 10.99 -5.43
N ALA A 35 7.04 11.36 -5.35
CA ALA A 35 8.15 10.51 -5.80
C ALA A 35 8.35 9.24 -4.93
N GLU A 36 8.04 9.33 -3.63
CA GLU A 36 8.10 8.17 -2.73
C GLU A 36 6.87 7.28 -2.92
N TYR A 37 5.72 7.86 -3.23
CA TYR A 37 4.50 7.13 -3.56
C TYR A 37 4.64 6.37 -4.88
N ASP A 38 5.22 7.00 -5.91
CA ASP A 38 5.55 6.34 -7.18
C ASP A 38 6.51 5.15 -6.98
N ALA A 39 7.53 5.30 -6.12
CA ALA A 39 8.45 4.21 -5.79
C ALA A 39 7.76 3.04 -5.05
N LEU A 40 6.84 3.34 -4.14
CA LEU A 40 6.01 2.35 -3.44
C LEU A 40 5.08 1.59 -4.39
N LEU A 41 4.49 2.29 -5.36
CA LEU A 41 3.66 1.69 -6.39
C LEU A 41 4.46 0.79 -7.35
N ASP A 42 5.69 1.19 -7.69
CA ASP A 42 6.59 0.38 -8.50
C ASP A 42 7.05 -0.89 -7.76
N GLU A 43 7.22 -0.83 -6.44
CA GLU A 43 7.57 -2.01 -5.62
C GLU A 43 6.41 -3.01 -5.50
N LEU A 44 5.16 -2.54 -5.65
CA LEU A 44 3.96 -3.38 -5.63
C LEU A 44 3.73 -4.15 -6.95
N ARG A 45 4.37 -3.72 -8.04
CA ARG A 45 4.11 -4.20 -9.41
C ARG A 45 4.78 -5.54 -9.73
#